data_AF-A0A5K0VDR3-F1
#
_entry.id   AF-A0A5K0VDR3-F1
#
_cell.length_a   1.000
_cell.length_b   1.000
_cell.length_c   1.000
_cell.angle_alpha   90.00
_cell.angle_beta   90.00
_cell.angle_gamma   90.00
#
_symmetry.space_group_name_H-M   'P 1'
#
loop_
_entity.id
_entity.type
_entity.pdbx_description
1 polymer ?
#
loop_
_entity_poly.entity_id
_entity_poly.type
_entity_poly.pdbx_seq_one_letter_code
_entity_poly.pdbx_strand_id
1 'polypeptide(L)' 'YDTEYFYEVGIGHTRRRFSFKTPPKVGPDVPYTFGLI' A
#
# COMPACT_ATOMS: atom_id res chain seq x y z
N TYR A 1 -7.63 -0.99 -7.35
CA TYR A 1 -8.22 -1.46 -6.09
C TYR A 1 -7.68 -2.84 -5.82
N ASP A 2 -7.46 -3.18 -4.56
CA ASP A 2 -6.84 -4.46 -4.15
C ASP A 2 -5.54 -4.80 -4.90
N THR A 3 -4.83 -3.78 -5.34
CA THR A 3 -3.61 -3.91 -6.15
C THR A 3 -2.41 -3.61 -5.28
N GLU A 4 -1.40 -4.48 -5.30
CA GLU A 4 -0.11 -4.25 -4.68
C GLU A 4 0.79 -3.43 -5.60
N TYR A 5 1.39 -2.39 -5.05
CA TYR A 5 2.33 -1.52 -5.74
C TYR A 5 3.70 -1.60 -5.09
N PHE A 6 4.72 -1.69 -5.93
CA PHE A 6 6.12 -1.60 -5.55
C PHE A 6 6.66 -0.25 -6.01
N TYR A 7 7.39 0.44 -5.13
CA TYR A 7 8.06 1.68 -5.49
C TYR A 7 9.41 1.80 -4.79
N GLU A 8 10.28 2.61 -5.38
CA GLU A 8 11.63 2.86 -4.86
C GLU A 8 11.81 4.34 -4.59
N VAL A 9 12.46 4.65 -3.47
CA VAL A 9 12.82 6.02 -3.07
C VAL A 9 14.32 6.09 -2.87
N GLY A 10 14.93 7.20 -3.29
CA GLY A 10 16.38 7.42 -3.23
C GLY A 10 17.04 7.37 -4.61
N ILE A 11 18.33 7.70 -4.64
CA ILE A 11 19.11 7.85 -5.87
C ILE A 11 20.44 7.11 -5.70
N GLY A 12 20.97 6.55 -6.79
CA GLY A 12 22.25 5.84 -6.78
C GLY A 12 22.23 4.64 -5.83
N HIS A 13 23.23 4.58 -4.93
CA HIS A 13 23.44 3.46 -4.01
C HIS A 13 22.53 3.46 -2.78
N THR A 14 21.73 4.51 -2.56
CA THR A 14 20.85 4.63 -1.38
C THR A 14 19.38 4.42 -1.71
N ARG A 15 19.07 3.67 -2.77
CA ARG A 15 17.70 3.30 -3.13
C ARG A 15 17.12 2.31 -2.12
N ARG A 16 15.88 2.56 -1.70
CA ARG A 16 15.11 1.71 -0.80
C ARG A 16 13.80 1.35 -1.48
N ARG A 17 13.44 0.07 -1.42
CA ARG A 17 12.17 -0.43 -1.97
C ARG A 17 11.14 -0.55 -0.87
N PHE A 18 9.92 -0.17 -1.19
CA PHE A 18 8.75 -0.29 -0.34
C PHE A 18 7.60 -0.87 -1.15
N SER A 19 6.60 -1.41 -0.45
CA SER A 19 5.33 -1.81 -1.06
C SER A 19 4.14 -1.38 -0.21
N PHE A 20 3.00 -1.24 -0.87
CA PHE A 20 1.70 -1.06 -0.23
C PHE A 20 0.61 -1.66 -1.10
N LYS A 21 -0.52 -2.03 -0.49
CA LYS A 21 -1.71 -2.50 -1.20
C LYS A 21 -2.78 -1.42 -1.19
N THR A 22 -3.30 -1.08 -2.37
CA THR A 22 -4.46 -0.19 -2.48
C THR A 22 -5.69 -0.85 -1.84
N PRO A 23 -6.55 -0.10 -1.16
CA PRO A 23 -7.75 -0.66 -0.56
C PRO A 23 -8.68 -1.24 -1.64
N PRO A 24 -9.62 -2.10 -1.22
CA PRO A 24 -10.72 -2.53 -2.08
C PRO A 24 -11.57 -1.34 -2.53
N LYS A 25 -12.37 -1.55 -3.57
CA LYS A 25 -13.34 -0.54 -4.01
C LYS A 25 -14.35 -0.32 -2.88
N VAL A 26 -14.71 0.95 -2.63
CA VAL A 26 -15.68 1.30 -1.58
C VAL A 26 -17.03 0.63 -1.82
N GLY A 27 -17.59 0.03 -0.77
CA GLY A 27 -18.92 -0.57 -0.75
C GLY A 27 -19.39 -0.83 0.69
N PRO A 28 -20.71 -0.95 0.91
CA PRO A 28 -21.30 -1.06 2.25
C PRO A 28 -20.83 -2.32 3.00
N ASP A 29 -20.58 -3.41 2.28
CA ASP A 29 -20.23 -4.72 2.87
C ASP A 29 -18.74 -5.08 2.68
N VAL A 30 -17.90 -4.10 2.37
CA VAL A 30 -16.48 -4.35 2.06
C VAL A 30 -15.66 -4.29 3.34
N PRO A 31 -15.00 -5.40 3.75
CA PRO A 31 -14.24 -5.43 4.99
C PRO A 31 -12.91 -4.67 4.87
N TYR A 32 -12.55 -3.95 5.92
CA TYR A 32 -11.24 -3.30 6.08
C TYR A 32 -10.87 -3.24 7.56
N THR A 33 -9.58 -3.45 7.89
CA THR A 33 -9.10 -3.43 9.28
C THR A 33 -8.23 -2.19 9.52
N PHE A 34 -8.54 -1.44 10.57
CA PHE A 34 -7.73 -0.30 11.02
C PHE A 34 -6.94 -0.67 12.28
N GLY A 35 -5.64 -0.37 12.29
CA GLY A 35 -4.84 -0.40 13.52
C GLY A 35 -5.08 0.86 14.34
N LEU A 36 -5.13 0.72 15.67
CA LEU A 36 -5.22 1.82 16.65
C LEU A 36 -3.99 1.70 17.57
N ILE A 37 -3.28 2.82 17.77
CA ILE A 37 -2.02 2.90 18.54
C ILE A 37 -2.12 4.06 19.52
#